data_AF-A0A6L6R2J5-F1
#
_entry.id   AF-A0A6L6R2J5-F1
#
_cell.length_a   1.000
_cell.length_b   1.000
_cell.length_c   1.000
_cell.angle_alpha   90.00
_cell.angle_beta   90.00
_cell.angle_gamma   90.00
#
_symmetry.space_group_name_H-M   'P 1'
#
loop_
_entity.id
_entity.type
_entity.pdbx_description
1 polymer ?
#
loop_
_entity_poly.entity_id
_entity_poly.type
_entity_poly.pdbx_seq_one_letter_code
_entity_poly.pdbx_strand_id
1 'polypeptide(L)'
;MARSLEHGLRAASGEVAWIDRVPLGTDWGALLVRAVPGLGSRRADAALLGLGDAGGVIIEMLAVLDAVDSGSDVVWDAGDVDRLLRGWAFIEFLTCFLPDMVNESLVGPGQASAGEEFDVTLAARVCEIGALLASRATRTCLVVAPNHGVESFVTDCEARVSLLGGAWDSVVVNQVPAVDGGWPEPWAGRRRDRLATLTAWRGGVAQVPMLVEEPGDSAAYEAISERLALVSPCSRPDDVVVQAHDDGRYSLRVHLPMVPPTGLRAGVLGTTLVIDAMGLRRYVPLAPVLQRCEVSGAGMRGDTLVVRFERTPALWPEAS
;
A
#
# COMPACT_ATOMS: atom_id res chain seq x y z
N MET A 1 -10.80 -11.06 -21.98
CA MET A 1 -10.76 -10.70 -20.55
C MET A 1 -10.51 -9.21 -20.34
N ALA A 2 -9.35 -8.63 -20.68
CA ALA A 2 -9.11 -7.19 -20.48
C ALA A 2 -10.12 -6.23 -21.19
N ARG A 3 -10.59 -6.56 -22.40
CA ARG A 3 -11.60 -5.74 -23.13
C ARG A 3 -13.06 -6.02 -22.77
N SER A 4 -13.36 -7.14 -22.09
CA SER A 4 -14.73 -7.51 -21.71
C SER A 4 -15.18 -6.78 -20.43
N LEU A 5 -14.24 -6.58 -19.49
CA LEU A 5 -14.49 -5.84 -18.24
C LEU A 5 -14.68 -4.33 -18.48
N GLU A 6 -14.02 -3.74 -19.48
CA GLU A 6 -14.19 -2.32 -19.89
C GLU A 6 -15.62 -1.96 -20.33
N HIS A 7 -16.37 -2.90 -20.91
CA HIS A 7 -17.73 -2.65 -21.41
C HIS A 7 -18.83 -2.99 -20.41
N GLY A 8 -18.58 -3.90 -19.46
CA GLY A 8 -19.60 -4.37 -18.51
C GLY A 8 -19.94 -3.40 -17.37
N LEU A 9 -18.96 -2.59 -16.92
CA LEU A 9 -19.09 -1.76 -15.71
C LEU A 9 -19.23 -0.25 -15.96
N ARG A 10 -19.06 0.22 -17.21
CA ARG A 10 -19.38 1.61 -17.61
C ARG A 10 -20.88 1.94 -17.53
N ALA A 11 -21.75 0.95 -17.32
CA ALA A 11 -23.20 1.10 -17.46
C ALA A 11 -23.97 1.24 -16.13
N ALA A 12 -23.34 1.17 -14.97
CA ALA A 12 -24.03 1.26 -13.67
C ALA A 12 -23.48 2.42 -12.82
N SER A 13 -24.19 3.56 -12.88
CA SER A 13 -24.17 4.72 -11.96
C SER A 13 -22.84 5.41 -11.66
N GLY A 14 -22.61 6.58 -12.28
CA GLY A 14 -21.52 7.51 -11.94
C GLY A 14 -20.25 7.31 -12.76
N GLU A 15 -19.45 8.37 -12.88
CA GLU A 15 -18.20 8.41 -13.65
C GLU A 15 -17.09 7.68 -12.86
N VAL A 16 -17.18 6.35 -12.78
CA VAL A 16 -16.16 5.51 -12.13
C VAL A 16 -15.01 5.26 -13.11
N ALA A 17 -13.80 5.71 -12.77
CA ALA A 17 -12.60 5.45 -13.53
C ALA A 17 -11.99 4.09 -13.14
N TRP A 18 -11.80 3.23 -14.13
CA TRP A 18 -11.11 1.95 -13.98
C TRP A 18 -9.67 2.10 -14.43
N ILE A 19 -8.73 1.80 -13.53
CA ILE A 19 -7.31 1.85 -13.81
C ILE A 19 -6.78 0.43 -13.73
N ASP A 20 -6.36 -0.07 -14.89
CA ASP A 20 -5.75 -1.38 -15.02
C ASP A 20 -4.23 -1.31 -14.84
N ARG A 21 -3.67 -2.47 -14.53
CA ARG A 21 -2.24 -2.72 -14.56
C ARG A 21 -1.64 -2.30 -15.91
N VAL A 22 -0.62 -1.46 -15.87
CA VAL A 22 0.20 -1.15 -17.04
C VAL A 22 1.07 -2.37 -17.40
N PRO A 23 1.07 -2.81 -18.68
CA PRO A 23 1.80 -3.99 -19.12
C PRO A 23 3.31 -3.89 -18.93
N LEU A 24 3.96 -5.04 -18.71
CA LEU A 24 5.42 -5.15 -18.74
C LEU A 24 5.95 -4.78 -20.13
N GLY A 25 7.04 -4.01 -20.18
CA GLY A 25 7.64 -3.53 -21.43
C GLY A 25 7.03 -2.24 -21.99
N THR A 26 6.08 -1.63 -21.27
CA THR A 26 5.63 -0.27 -21.58
C THR A 26 6.75 0.74 -21.36
N ASP A 27 6.83 1.77 -22.21
CA ASP A 27 7.76 2.89 -22.03
C ASP A 27 7.30 3.74 -20.83
N TRP A 28 7.77 3.34 -19.65
CA TRP A 28 7.50 4.01 -18.39
C TRP A 28 7.98 5.46 -18.40
N GLY A 29 9.08 5.76 -19.09
CA GLY A 29 9.64 7.10 -19.19
C GLY A 29 8.67 8.04 -19.87
N ALA A 30 8.13 7.64 -21.02
CA ALA A 30 7.12 8.41 -21.74
C ALA A 30 5.83 8.61 -20.93
N LEU A 31 5.38 7.59 -20.18
CA LEU A 31 4.20 7.71 -19.33
C LEU A 31 4.43 8.67 -18.15
N LEU A 32 5.59 8.57 -17.50
CA LEU A 32 5.94 9.45 -16.40
C LEU A 32 6.06 10.91 -16.87
N VAL A 33 6.57 11.14 -18.09
CA VAL A 33 6.63 12.48 -18.71
C VAL A 33 5.25 13.09 -18.91
N ARG A 34 4.25 12.24 -19.23
CA ARG A 34 2.87 12.69 -19.39
C ARG A 34 2.19 12.96 -18.05
N ALA A 35 2.45 12.14 -17.05
CA ALA A 35 1.86 12.26 -15.72
C ALA A 35 2.46 13.39 -14.87
N VAL A 36 3.69 13.82 -15.18
CA VAL A 36 4.37 14.90 -14.45
C VAL A 36 4.78 15.99 -15.46
N PRO A 37 3.93 17.01 -15.69
CA PRO A 37 4.25 18.11 -16.59
C PRO A 37 5.60 18.76 -16.24
N GLY A 38 6.44 18.97 -17.25
CA GLY A 38 7.81 19.51 -17.06
C GLY A 38 8.91 18.45 -16.91
N LEU A 39 8.56 17.16 -16.81
CA LEU A 39 9.54 16.07 -16.82
C LEU A 39 10.14 15.87 -18.22
N GLY A 40 11.47 15.99 -18.32
CA GLY A 40 12.20 15.65 -19.54
C GLY A 40 12.45 14.14 -19.65
N SER A 41 12.42 13.59 -20.87
CA SER A 41 12.58 12.14 -21.14
C SER A 41 13.83 11.52 -20.48
N ARG A 42 14.99 12.18 -20.55
CA ARG A 42 16.23 11.69 -19.91
C ARG A 42 16.14 11.60 -18.38
N ARG A 43 15.37 12.48 -17.74
CA ARG A 43 15.18 12.47 -16.27
C ARG A 43 14.19 11.39 -15.87
N ALA A 44 13.17 11.16 -16.69
CA ALA A 44 12.23 10.06 -16.49
C ALA A 44 12.96 8.71 -16.53
N ASP A 45 13.81 8.51 -17.55
CA ASP A 45 14.60 7.28 -17.68
C ASP A 45 15.53 7.08 -16.47
N ALA A 46 16.20 8.14 -16.02
CA ALA A 46 17.07 8.08 -14.83
C ALA A 46 16.29 7.76 -13.54
N ALA A 47 15.11 8.36 -13.35
CA ALA A 47 14.24 8.07 -12.21
C ALA A 47 13.75 6.61 -12.23
N LEU A 48 13.49 6.04 -13.41
CA LEU A 48 12.92 4.69 -13.58
C LEU A 48 13.96 3.57 -13.61
N LEU A 49 15.19 3.84 -14.04
CA LEU A 49 16.28 2.85 -14.13
C LEU A 49 16.63 2.19 -12.78
N GLY A 50 16.26 2.81 -11.65
CA GLY A 50 16.40 2.24 -10.31
C GLY A 50 15.16 1.51 -9.75
N LEU A 51 14.02 1.57 -10.44
CA LEU A 51 12.71 1.23 -9.85
C LEU A 51 12.18 -0.15 -10.25
N GLY A 52 12.61 -0.70 -11.39
CA GLY A 52 12.10 -1.97 -11.90
C GLY A 52 10.56 -1.99 -11.92
N ASP A 53 9.96 -3.09 -11.43
CA ASP A 53 8.49 -3.24 -11.36
C ASP A 53 7.80 -2.21 -10.44
N ALA A 54 8.52 -1.58 -9.49
CA ALA A 54 7.94 -0.53 -8.64
C ALA A 54 7.65 0.75 -9.43
N GLY A 55 8.41 1.03 -10.50
CA GLY A 55 8.19 2.21 -11.34
C GLY A 55 6.81 2.20 -12.02
N GLY A 56 6.34 1.02 -12.41
CA GLY A 56 5.00 0.89 -12.99
C GLY A 56 3.87 1.17 -12.00
N VAL A 57 4.07 0.83 -10.72
CA VAL A 57 3.08 1.13 -9.67
C VAL A 57 2.94 2.63 -9.44
N ILE A 58 4.04 3.38 -9.47
CA ILE A 58 4.00 4.85 -9.30
C ILE A 58 3.20 5.50 -10.43
N ILE A 59 3.42 5.06 -11.67
CA ILE A 59 2.70 5.61 -12.84
C ILE A 59 1.20 5.32 -12.73
N GLU A 60 0.84 4.11 -12.31
CA GLU A 60 -0.56 3.76 -12.04
C GLU A 60 -1.15 4.62 -10.92
N MET A 61 -0.42 4.83 -9.82
CA MET A 61 -0.86 5.67 -8.71
C MET A 61 -0.98 7.15 -9.09
N LEU A 62 -0.13 7.66 -9.98
CA LEU A 62 -0.27 9.03 -10.52
C LEU A 62 -1.54 9.15 -11.37
N ALA A 63 -1.86 8.13 -12.18
CA ALA A 63 -3.12 8.10 -12.94
C ALA A 63 -4.35 8.01 -12.01
N VAL A 64 -4.24 7.25 -10.91
CA VAL A 64 -5.27 7.19 -9.85
C VAL A 64 -5.47 8.58 -9.25
N LEU A 65 -4.38 9.27 -8.89
CA LEU A 65 -4.44 10.61 -8.33
C LEU A 65 -5.10 11.61 -9.31
N ASP A 66 -4.72 11.60 -10.59
CA ASP A 66 -5.33 12.46 -11.61
C ASP A 66 -6.84 12.20 -11.79
N ALA A 67 -7.27 10.94 -11.71
CA ALA A 67 -8.67 10.57 -11.80
C ALA A 67 -9.46 11.00 -10.55
N VAL A 68 -8.86 10.91 -9.37
CA VAL A 68 -9.45 11.43 -8.13
C VAL A 68 -9.56 12.96 -8.17
N ASP A 69 -8.52 13.65 -8.62
CA ASP A 69 -8.49 15.11 -8.74
C ASP A 69 -9.51 15.64 -9.75
N SER A 70 -9.87 14.84 -10.77
CA SER A 70 -10.94 15.16 -11.71
C SER A 70 -12.36 14.93 -11.15
N GLY A 71 -12.46 14.40 -9.92
CA GLY A 71 -13.71 14.12 -9.23
C GLY A 71 -14.30 12.73 -9.48
N SER A 72 -13.51 11.80 -10.06
CA SER A 72 -13.96 10.44 -10.33
C SER A 72 -13.83 9.55 -9.09
N ASP A 73 -14.78 8.63 -8.92
CA ASP A 73 -14.55 7.44 -8.08
C ASP A 73 -13.62 6.49 -8.83
N VAL A 74 -12.62 5.90 -8.16
CA VAL A 74 -11.59 5.09 -8.82
C VAL A 74 -11.56 3.66 -8.31
N VAL A 75 -11.54 2.70 -9.24
CA VAL A 75 -11.18 1.30 -8.97
C VAL A 75 -9.84 1.01 -9.64
N TRP A 76 -8.86 0.58 -8.86
CA TRP A 76 -7.53 0.26 -9.35
C TRP A 76 -7.22 -1.23 -9.17
N ASP A 77 -6.97 -1.92 -10.29
CA ASP A 77 -6.41 -3.26 -10.28
C ASP A 77 -4.88 -3.18 -10.23
N ALA A 78 -4.33 -3.25 -9.01
CA ALA A 78 -2.89 -3.27 -8.76
C ALA A 78 -2.22 -4.59 -9.20
N GLY A 79 -3.00 -5.61 -9.58
CA GLY A 79 -2.53 -6.93 -9.97
C GLY A 79 -2.03 -7.74 -8.78
N ASP A 80 -0.73 -8.07 -8.78
CA ASP A 80 -0.14 -8.96 -7.78
C ASP A 80 0.16 -8.24 -6.45
N VAL A 81 -0.07 -8.93 -5.34
CA VAL A 81 0.12 -8.39 -3.98
C VAL A 81 1.56 -7.96 -3.73
N ASP A 82 2.56 -8.72 -4.20
CA ASP A 82 3.97 -8.37 -3.99
C ASP A 82 4.31 -7.06 -4.68
N ARG A 83 3.80 -6.88 -5.89
CA ARG A 83 3.98 -5.66 -6.66
C ARG A 83 3.35 -4.46 -5.95
N LEU A 84 2.09 -4.58 -5.52
CA LEU A 84 1.39 -3.53 -4.80
C LEU A 84 2.15 -3.12 -3.53
N LEU A 85 2.52 -4.07 -2.67
CA LEU A 85 3.16 -3.78 -1.39
C LEU A 85 4.58 -3.23 -1.56
N ARG A 86 5.33 -3.67 -2.58
CA ARG A 86 6.63 -3.07 -2.90
C ARG A 86 6.50 -1.64 -3.41
N GLY A 87 5.52 -1.38 -4.28
CA GLY A 87 5.23 -0.04 -4.76
C GLY A 87 4.80 0.91 -3.64
N TRP A 88 3.94 0.44 -2.72
CA TRP A 88 3.56 1.19 -1.53
C TRP A 88 4.76 1.51 -0.65
N ALA A 89 5.56 0.50 -0.26
CA ALA A 89 6.78 0.71 0.52
C ALA A 89 7.75 1.72 -0.14
N PHE A 90 7.78 1.72 -1.48
CA PHE A 90 8.58 2.66 -2.23
C PHE A 90 8.02 4.10 -2.22
N ILE A 91 6.69 4.27 -2.27
CA ILE A 91 6.07 5.59 -2.05
C ILE A 91 6.36 6.11 -0.65
N GLU A 92 6.33 5.26 0.40
CA GLU A 92 6.71 5.69 1.75
C GLU A 92 8.16 6.17 1.80
N PHE A 93 9.07 5.42 1.17
CA PHE A 93 10.47 5.82 1.02
C PHE A 93 10.59 7.19 0.35
N LEU A 94 9.96 7.38 -0.81
CA LEU A 94 10.04 8.65 -1.51
C LEU A 94 9.41 9.79 -0.70
N THR A 95 8.30 9.56 0.00
CA THR A 95 7.68 10.57 0.85
C THR A 95 8.63 11.04 1.96
N CYS A 96 9.44 10.14 2.51
CA CYS A 96 10.38 10.48 3.58
C CYS A 96 11.68 11.11 3.08
N PHE A 97 12.22 10.66 1.95
CA PHE A 97 13.59 11.02 1.53
C PHE A 97 13.66 11.90 0.28
N LEU A 98 12.62 11.94 -0.55
CA LEU A 98 12.64 12.77 -1.76
C LEU A 98 12.85 14.26 -1.40
N PRO A 99 12.20 14.86 -0.38
CA PRO A 99 12.47 16.25 -0.01
C PRO A 99 13.94 16.54 0.31
N ASP A 100 14.62 15.62 1.02
CA ASP A 100 16.03 15.76 1.36
C ASP A 100 16.92 15.55 0.13
N MET A 101 16.59 14.58 -0.73
CA MET A 101 17.32 14.34 -1.99
C MET A 101 17.25 15.56 -2.93
N VAL A 102 16.09 16.22 -3.00
CA VAL A 102 15.88 17.46 -3.76
C VAL A 102 16.71 18.61 -3.20
N ASN A 103 16.81 18.70 -1.86
CA ASN A 103 17.63 19.73 -1.21
C ASN A 103 19.14 19.47 -1.37
N GLU A 104 19.59 18.21 -1.41
CA GLU A 104 21.01 17.83 -1.50
C GLU A 104 21.54 17.74 -2.95
N SER A 105 20.68 17.38 -3.90
CA SER A 105 21.05 17.16 -5.30
C SER A 105 20.53 18.32 -6.17
N LEU A 106 21.33 19.39 -6.33
CA LEU A 106 21.48 20.21 -7.57
C LEU A 106 22.15 21.60 -7.36
N VAL A 107 22.69 21.94 -6.19
CA VAL A 107 23.52 23.16 -6.06
C VAL A 107 25.00 22.87 -6.41
N GLY A 108 25.23 22.55 -7.68
CA GLY A 108 26.43 23.05 -8.35
C GLY A 108 26.11 24.45 -8.88
N PRO A 109 26.95 25.47 -8.67
CA PRO A 109 26.62 26.83 -9.11
C PRO A 109 26.57 26.87 -10.64
N GLY A 110 25.37 26.85 -11.25
CA GLY A 110 25.22 27.15 -12.68
C GLY A 110 24.01 26.63 -13.47
N GLN A 111 23.18 25.69 -12.99
CA GLN A 111 22.07 25.13 -13.80
C GLN A 111 20.75 24.86 -13.03
N ALA A 112 20.38 25.74 -12.10
CA ALA A 112 19.35 25.48 -11.09
C ALA A 112 17.87 25.52 -11.57
N SER A 113 17.49 26.27 -12.59
CA SER A 113 16.06 26.68 -12.69
C SER A 113 15.06 25.59 -13.10
N ALA A 114 15.43 24.63 -13.95
CA ALA A 114 14.49 23.59 -14.42
C ALA A 114 14.61 22.26 -13.66
N GLY A 115 15.67 22.08 -12.87
CA GLY A 115 15.87 20.90 -12.02
C GLY A 115 15.10 20.98 -10.71
N GLU A 116 15.16 22.13 -10.05
CA GLU A 116 14.48 22.40 -8.78
C GLU A 116 12.95 22.34 -8.90
N GLU A 117 12.36 22.88 -9.98
CA GLU A 117 10.90 22.85 -10.21
C GLU A 117 10.38 21.42 -10.46
N PHE A 118 11.17 20.57 -11.12
CA PHE A 118 10.85 19.14 -11.37
C PHE A 118 10.80 18.34 -10.06
N ASP A 119 11.83 18.51 -9.26
CA ASP A 119 12.05 17.80 -8.02
C ASP A 119 10.97 18.14 -6.97
N VAL A 120 10.56 19.40 -6.91
CA VAL A 120 9.44 19.86 -6.07
C VAL A 120 8.09 19.31 -6.55
N THR A 121 7.84 19.29 -7.86
CA THR A 121 6.57 18.80 -8.42
C THR A 121 6.39 17.30 -8.20
N LEU A 122 7.42 16.50 -8.46
CA LEU A 122 7.37 15.05 -8.20
C LEU A 122 7.24 14.77 -6.70
N ALA A 123 7.96 15.50 -5.85
CA ALA A 123 7.84 15.37 -4.40
C ALA A 123 6.42 15.68 -3.90
N ALA A 124 5.80 16.76 -4.40
CA ALA A 124 4.41 17.09 -4.07
C ALA A 124 3.45 15.96 -4.46
N ARG A 125 3.57 15.45 -5.69
CA ARG A 125 2.72 14.36 -6.20
C ARG A 125 2.91 13.06 -5.44
N VAL A 126 4.14 12.70 -5.06
CA VAL A 126 4.43 11.54 -4.21
C VAL A 126 3.77 11.71 -2.83
N CYS A 127 3.88 12.90 -2.23
CA CYS A 127 3.22 13.19 -0.95
C CYS A 127 1.70 13.08 -1.06
N GLU A 128 1.10 13.56 -2.15
CA GLU A 128 -0.33 13.42 -2.44
C GLU A 128 -0.75 11.95 -2.58
N ILE A 129 0.04 11.12 -3.28
CA ILE A 129 -0.18 9.67 -3.34
C ILE A 129 -0.10 9.05 -1.94
N GLY A 130 0.91 9.41 -1.14
CA GLY A 130 1.05 8.94 0.23
C GLY A 130 -0.17 9.30 1.09
N ALA A 131 -0.65 10.53 0.98
CA ALA A 131 -1.86 10.99 1.67
C ALA A 131 -3.13 10.28 1.19
N LEU A 132 -3.24 10.01 -0.11
CA LEU A 132 -4.34 9.25 -0.69
C LEU A 132 -4.37 7.83 -0.13
N LEU A 133 -3.25 7.11 -0.16
CA LEU A 133 -3.13 5.74 0.37
C LEU A 133 -3.46 5.66 1.88
N ALA A 134 -3.03 6.66 2.65
CA ALA A 134 -3.31 6.77 4.08
C ALA A 134 -4.75 7.22 4.38
N SER A 135 -5.49 7.74 3.39
CA SER A 135 -6.83 8.26 3.58
C SER A 135 -7.83 7.15 3.94
N ARG A 136 -8.87 7.50 4.71
CA ARG A 136 -10.01 6.60 4.99
C ARG A 136 -10.93 6.39 3.79
N ALA A 137 -10.77 7.19 2.74
CA ALA A 137 -11.51 7.04 1.49
C ALA A 137 -10.94 5.90 0.63
N THR A 138 -9.64 5.64 0.72
CA THR A 138 -8.99 4.54 0.02
C THR A 138 -9.21 3.22 0.74
N ARG A 139 -9.87 2.28 0.07
CA ARG A 139 -10.09 0.91 0.55
C ARG A 139 -9.25 -0.08 -0.24
N THR A 140 -8.74 -1.09 0.46
CA THR A 140 -7.97 -2.18 -0.14
C THR A 140 -8.78 -3.49 -0.07
N CYS A 141 -8.67 -4.29 -1.12
CA CYS A 141 -9.37 -5.57 -1.22
C CYS A 141 -8.37 -6.64 -1.64
N LEU A 142 -8.28 -7.71 -0.85
CA LEU A 142 -7.49 -8.89 -1.20
C LEU A 142 -8.38 -9.93 -1.86
N VAL A 143 -8.15 -10.22 -3.14
CA VAL A 143 -8.88 -11.25 -3.88
C VAL A 143 -8.06 -12.53 -3.93
N VAL A 144 -8.62 -13.64 -3.43
CA VAL A 144 -7.98 -14.96 -3.41
C VAL A 144 -8.89 -16.04 -3.97
N ALA A 145 -8.32 -17.18 -4.35
CA ALA A 145 -9.09 -18.40 -4.63
C ALA A 145 -8.88 -19.41 -3.49
N PRO A 146 -9.82 -20.34 -3.22
CA PRO A 146 -9.73 -21.34 -2.15
C PRO A 146 -8.77 -22.50 -2.50
N ASN A 147 -7.57 -22.15 -2.93
CA ASN A 147 -6.49 -23.06 -3.29
C ASN A 147 -5.74 -23.54 -2.05
N HIS A 148 -4.89 -24.56 -2.22
CA HIS A 148 -4.07 -25.06 -1.13
C HIS A 148 -3.14 -23.95 -0.60
N GLY A 149 -3.11 -23.75 0.71
CA GLY A 149 -2.26 -22.76 1.37
C GLY A 149 -2.83 -21.34 1.37
N VAL A 150 -4.10 -21.14 0.98
CA VAL A 150 -4.73 -19.82 0.97
C VAL A 150 -4.72 -19.16 2.36
N GLU A 151 -4.84 -19.94 3.44
CA GLU A 151 -4.84 -19.44 4.81
C GLU A 151 -3.48 -18.83 5.19
N SER A 152 -2.38 -19.55 4.89
CA SER A 152 -1.02 -19.03 5.07
C SER A 152 -0.78 -17.83 4.17
N PHE A 153 -1.21 -17.89 2.91
CA PHE A 153 -1.05 -16.76 1.98
C PHE A 153 -1.77 -15.50 2.48
N VAL A 154 -3.02 -15.61 2.94
CA VAL A 154 -3.76 -14.47 3.50
C VAL A 154 -3.09 -13.98 4.79
N THR A 155 -2.62 -14.89 5.66
CA THR A 155 -1.86 -14.52 6.87
C THR A 155 -0.61 -13.71 6.54
N ASP A 156 0.16 -14.15 5.54
CA ASP A 156 1.35 -13.45 5.07
C ASP A 156 1.01 -12.08 4.46
N CYS A 157 -0.10 -11.99 3.71
CA CYS A 157 -0.58 -10.72 3.16
C CYS A 157 -1.03 -9.74 4.25
N GLU A 158 -1.72 -10.22 5.29
CA GLU A 158 -2.13 -9.41 6.45
C GLU A 158 -0.92 -8.88 7.22
N ALA A 159 0.07 -9.74 7.49
CA ALA A 159 1.30 -9.32 8.16
C ALA A 159 2.06 -8.26 7.35
N ARG A 160 2.17 -8.44 6.03
CA ARG A 160 2.92 -7.52 5.17
C ARG A 160 2.22 -6.18 4.94
N VAL A 161 0.89 -6.16 4.81
CA VAL A 161 0.16 -4.88 4.74
C VAL A 161 0.19 -4.17 6.10
N SER A 162 0.10 -4.91 7.20
CA SER A 162 0.24 -4.36 8.56
C SER A 162 1.62 -3.76 8.79
N LEU A 163 2.68 -4.39 8.26
CA LEU A 163 4.03 -3.83 8.33
C LEU A 163 4.08 -2.43 7.72
N LEU A 164 3.32 -2.13 6.67
CA LEU A 164 3.23 -0.83 6.01
C LEU A 164 2.15 0.09 6.62
N GLY A 165 1.60 -0.25 7.79
CA GLY A 165 0.55 0.55 8.42
C GLY A 165 -0.81 0.49 7.74
N GLY A 166 -0.97 -0.41 6.77
CA GLY A 166 -2.24 -0.67 6.11
C GLY A 166 -3.02 -1.83 6.75
N ALA A 167 -4.21 -2.05 6.22
CA ALA A 167 -5.02 -3.23 6.47
C ALA A 167 -5.71 -3.62 5.17
N TRP A 168 -6.07 -4.90 5.00
CA TRP A 168 -7.04 -5.30 3.99
C TRP A 168 -8.44 -4.98 4.51
N ASP A 169 -9.11 -4.03 3.87
CA ASP A 169 -10.46 -3.64 4.28
C ASP A 169 -11.46 -4.79 4.05
N SER A 170 -11.22 -5.61 3.03
CA SER A 170 -11.99 -6.82 2.74
C SER A 170 -11.12 -7.93 2.14
N VAL A 171 -11.54 -9.17 2.37
CA VAL A 171 -11.00 -10.35 1.68
C VAL A 171 -12.13 -10.97 0.86
N VAL A 172 -11.90 -11.12 -0.44
CA VAL A 172 -12.82 -11.75 -1.38
C VAL A 172 -12.27 -13.10 -1.77
N VAL A 173 -13.01 -14.16 -1.46
CA VAL A 173 -12.73 -15.49 -2.01
C VAL A 173 -13.50 -15.63 -3.31
N ASN A 174 -12.79 -15.49 -4.41
CA ASN A 174 -13.27 -15.76 -5.74
C ASN A 174 -13.25 -17.27 -6.03
N GLN A 175 -13.97 -17.70 -7.07
CA GLN A 175 -13.96 -19.07 -7.56
C GLN A 175 -14.48 -20.09 -6.53
N VAL A 176 -15.50 -19.71 -5.75
CA VAL A 176 -16.16 -20.61 -4.82
C VAL A 176 -17.08 -21.57 -5.58
N PRO A 177 -16.91 -22.90 -5.46
CA PRO A 177 -17.75 -23.84 -6.19
C PRO A 177 -19.19 -23.76 -5.69
N ALA A 178 -20.13 -23.46 -6.60
CA ALA A 178 -21.55 -23.49 -6.30
C ALA A 178 -21.99 -24.91 -5.93
N VAL A 179 -22.92 -25.02 -4.96
CA VAL A 179 -23.41 -26.31 -4.43
C VAL A 179 -24.09 -27.13 -5.52
N ASP A 180 -24.77 -26.47 -6.45
CA ASP A 180 -25.48 -27.03 -7.60
C ASP A 180 -24.69 -26.92 -8.91
N GLY A 181 -23.43 -26.48 -8.87
CA GLY A 181 -22.62 -26.19 -10.05
C GLY A 181 -22.06 -27.40 -10.81
N GLY A 182 -22.45 -28.63 -10.47
CA GLY A 182 -22.00 -29.86 -11.15
C GLY A 182 -20.52 -30.20 -10.99
N TRP A 183 -19.83 -29.61 -10.01
CA TRP A 183 -18.41 -29.79 -9.79
C TRP A 183 -18.08 -31.19 -9.21
N PRO A 184 -16.91 -31.78 -9.54
CA PRO A 184 -16.50 -33.04 -8.92
C PRO A 184 -16.40 -32.93 -7.40
N GLU A 185 -17.17 -33.74 -6.68
CA GLU A 185 -17.35 -33.60 -5.23
C GLU A 185 -16.03 -33.65 -4.42
N PRO A 186 -15.04 -34.52 -4.71
CA PRO A 186 -13.77 -34.48 -4.00
C PRO A 186 -13.01 -33.15 -4.16
N TRP A 187 -13.19 -32.47 -5.30
CA TRP A 187 -12.56 -31.18 -5.59
C TRP A 187 -13.35 -30.02 -4.97
N ALA A 188 -14.69 -30.08 -5.03
CA ALA A 188 -15.57 -29.06 -4.47
C ALA A 188 -15.56 -29.09 -2.93
N GLY A 189 -15.60 -30.28 -2.33
CA GLY A 189 -15.50 -30.49 -0.89
C GLY A 189 -14.24 -29.88 -0.31
N ARG A 190 -13.06 -30.17 -0.88
CA ARG A 190 -11.78 -29.59 -0.42
C ARG A 190 -11.75 -28.05 -0.47
N ARG A 191 -12.40 -27.43 -1.46
CA ARG A 191 -12.51 -25.97 -1.54
C ARG A 191 -13.47 -25.41 -0.49
N ARG A 192 -14.59 -26.09 -0.24
CA ARG A 192 -15.54 -25.72 0.82
C ARG A 192 -14.90 -25.82 2.20
N ASP A 193 -14.11 -26.86 2.46
CA ASP A 193 -13.40 -27.04 3.74
C ASP A 193 -12.39 -25.90 4.00
N ARG A 194 -11.64 -25.49 2.97
CA ARG A 194 -10.70 -24.35 3.05
C ARG A 194 -11.42 -23.02 3.23
N LEU A 195 -12.49 -22.80 2.47
CA LEU A 195 -13.31 -21.59 2.63
C LEU A 195 -13.89 -21.52 4.05
N ALA A 196 -14.37 -22.62 4.60
CA ALA A 196 -14.86 -22.67 5.97
C ALA A 196 -13.76 -22.35 6.98
N THR A 197 -12.56 -22.91 6.80
CA THR A 197 -11.38 -22.63 7.63
C THR A 197 -10.98 -21.16 7.59
N LEU A 198 -10.85 -20.58 6.39
CA LEU A 198 -10.50 -19.18 6.19
C LEU A 198 -11.56 -18.24 6.77
N THR A 199 -12.85 -18.53 6.54
CA THR A 199 -13.97 -17.73 7.05
C THR A 199 -14.01 -17.74 8.58
N ALA A 200 -13.75 -18.90 9.20
CA ALA A 200 -13.70 -19.04 10.65
C ALA A 200 -12.52 -18.28 11.27
N TRP A 201 -11.38 -18.21 10.58
CA TRP A 201 -10.18 -17.52 11.04
C TRP A 201 -10.26 -15.99 10.88
N ARG A 202 -10.63 -15.48 9.70
CA ARG A 202 -10.59 -14.03 9.41
C ARG A 202 -11.85 -13.27 9.81
N GLY A 203 -13.01 -13.93 9.72
CA GLY A 203 -14.31 -13.26 9.65
C GLY A 203 -14.43 -12.35 8.41
N GLY A 204 -15.63 -11.86 8.11
CA GLY A 204 -15.82 -10.81 7.10
C GLY A 204 -15.25 -11.13 5.70
N VAL A 205 -15.43 -12.35 5.22
CA VAL A 205 -14.97 -12.78 3.88
C VAL A 205 -16.13 -12.77 2.90
N ALA A 206 -15.99 -12.03 1.80
CA ALA A 206 -16.97 -12.05 0.70
C ALA A 206 -16.71 -13.27 -0.18
N GLN A 207 -17.77 -13.90 -0.66
CA GLN A 207 -17.69 -15.11 -1.47
C GLN A 207 -18.27 -14.86 -2.86
N VAL A 208 -17.44 -15.04 -3.88
CA VAL A 208 -17.86 -14.92 -5.28
C VAL A 208 -17.86 -16.32 -5.91
N PRO A 209 -19.00 -16.76 -6.47
CA PRO A 209 -19.10 -18.09 -7.06
C PRO A 209 -18.16 -18.23 -8.26
N MET A 210 -17.68 -19.44 -8.48
CA MET A 210 -17.01 -19.79 -9.72
C MET A 210 -18.01 -19.70 -10.87
N LEU A 211 -17.75 -18.77 -11.77
CA LEU A 211 -18.52 -18.60 -12.99
C LEU A 211 -17.91 -19.46 -14.09
N VAL A 212 -18.75 -20.23 -14.78
CA VAL A 212 -18.35 -21.04 -15.94
C VAL A 212 -18.15 -20.14 -17.17
N GLU A 213 -18.93 -19.06 -17.24
CA GLU A 213 -18.90 -18.06 -18.31
C GLU A 213 -18.70 -16.67 -17.69
N GLU A 214 -18.08 -15.78 -18.47
CA GLU A 214 -17.96 -14.37 -18.06
C GLU A 214 -19.37 -13.76 -17.94
N PRO A 215 -19.65 -12.96 -16.88
CA PRO A 215 -20.95 -12.30 -16.77
C PRO A 215 -21.20 -11.44 -18.01
N GLY A 216 -22.26 -11.78 -18.75
CA GLY A 216 -22.58 -11.15 -20.03
C GLY A 216 -23.45 -9.88 -19.92
N ASP A 217 -24.03 -9.62 -18.75
CA ASP A 217 -24.93 -8.47 -18.53
C ASP A 217 -24.70 -7.80 -17.16
N SER A 218 -25.25 -6.58 -17.02
CA SER A 218 -25.11 -5.77 -15.81
C SER A 218 -25.77 -6.39 -14.57
N ALA A 219 -26.86 -7.15 -14.75
CA ALA A 219 -27.55 -7.81 -13.64
C ALA A 219 -26.68 -8.87 -12.96
N ALA A 220 -25.89 -9.62 -13.73
CA ALA A 220 -24.93 -10.56 -13.18
C ALA A 220 -23.80 -9.86 -12.39
N TYR A 221 -23.35 -8.68 -12.83
CA TYR A 221 -22.39 -7.86 -12.07
C TYR A 221 -23.02 -7.26 -10.80
N GLU A 222 -24.28 -6.83 -10.84
CA GLU A 222 -25.02 -6.36 -9.67
C GLU A 222 -25.12 -7.46 -8.60
N ALA A 223 -25.44 -8.69 -8.99
CA ALA A 223 -25.50 -9.83 -8.07
C ALA A 223 -24.13 -10.19 -7.43
N ILE A 224 -23.02 -9.86 -8.09
CA ILE A 224 -21.67 -9.96 -7.53
C ILE A 224 -21.43 -8.78 -6.58
N SER A 225 -21.77 -7.56 -6.98
CA SER A 225 -21.63 -6.34 -6.18
C SER A 225 -22.36 -6.45 -4.83
N GLU A 226 -23.61 -6.94 -4.83
CA GLU A 226 -24.39 -7.18 -3.61
C GLU A 226 -23.67 -8.11 -2.64
N ARG A 227 -22.97 -9.14 -3.12
CA ARG A 227 -22.19 -10.06 -2.28
C ARG A 227 -20.96 -9.39 -1.68
N LEU A 228 -20.30 -8.52 -2.43
CA LEU A 228 -19.15 -7.76 -1.95
C LEU A 228 -19.54 -6.75 -0.87
N ALA A 229 -20.73 -6.14 -1.00
CA ALA A 229 -21.25 -5.18 -0.04
C ALA A 229 -21.58 -5.76 1.35
N LEU A 230 -21.64 -7.09 1.50
CA LEU A 230 -21.91 -7.76 2.77
C LEU A 230 -20.74 -7.70 3.76
N VAL A 231 -19.54 -7.31 3.31
CA VAL A 231 -18.36 -7.23 4.17
C VAL A 231 -18.19 -5.81 4.68
N SER A 232 -18.21 -5.67 6.01
CA SER A 232 -17.86 -4.40 6.64
C SER A 232 -16.35 -4.17 6.52
N PRO A 233 -15.92 -2.95 6.15
CA PRO A 233 -14.51 -2.59 6.15
C PRO A 233 -13.89 -2.79 7.52
N CYS A 234 -12.66 -3.28 7.57
CA CYS A 234 -11.87 -3.24 8.80
C CYS A 234 -11.57 -1.78 9.17
N SER A 235 -11.69 -1.44 10.46
CA SER A 235 -11.21 -0.14 10.95
C SER A 235 -9.69 -0.12 10.96
N ARG A 236 -9.07 0.88 10.32
CA ARG A 236 -7.61 1.12 10.45
C ARG A 236 -7.34 1.83 11.80
N PRO A 237 -6.66 1.20 12.76
CA PRO A 237 -6.24 1.89 13.98
C PRO A 237 -5.15 2.91 13.67
N ASP A 238 -5.04 3.95 14.51
CA ASP A 238 -3.84 4.80 14.52
C ASP A 238 -2.66 3.94 14.94
N ASP A 239 -1.68 3.80 14.05
CA ASP A 239 -0.66 2.77 14.17
C ASP A 239 0.67 3.30 14.72
N VAL A 240 0.87 4.62 14.79
CA VAL A 240 2.07 5.25 15.36
C VAL A 240 1.71 6.23 16.47
N VAL A 241 2.22 5.96 17.68
CA VAL A 241 1.98 6.80 18.87
C VAL A 241 3.28 7.19 19.53
N VAL A 242 3.47 8.50 19.74
CA VAL A 242 4.58 9.04 20.54
C VAL A 242 4.09 9.24 21.98
N GLN A 243 4.83 8.70 22.94
CA GLN A 243 4.55 8.84 24.37
C GLN A 243 5.76 9.44 25.08
N ALA A 244 5.52 10.47 25.88
CA ALA A 244 6.49 11.01 26.84
C ALA A 244 6.36 10.32 28.19
N HIS A 245 7.47 10.16 28.89
CA HIS A 245 7.53 9.58 30.24
C HIS A 245 8.02 10.62 31.25
N ASP A 246 7.66 10.44 32.52
CA ASP A 246 7.94 11.41 33.60
C ASP A 246 9.43 11.66 33.84
N ASP A 247 10.29 10.71 33.45
CA ASP A 247 11.75 10.79 33.58
C ASP A 247 12.44 11.44 32.38
N GLY A 248 11.67 12.07 31.49
CA GLY A 248 12.20 12.77 30.31
C GLY A 248 12.56 11.86 29.13
N ARG A 249 12.27 10.56 29.21
CA ARG A 249 12.38 9.62 28.08
C ARG A 249 11.14 9.68 27.20
N TYR A 250 11.29 9.19 25.97
CA TYR A 250 10.20 9.05 25.01
C TYR A 250 10.11 7.62 24.49
N SER A 251 8.93 7.22 24.05
CA SER A 251 8.75 5.99 23.28
C SER A 251 7.88 6.23 22.06
N LEU A 252 8.31 5.70 20.93
CA LEU A 252 7.49 5.53 19.74
C LEU A 252 6.93 4.11 19.75
N ARG A 253 5.61 3.99 19.66
CA ARG A 253 4.88 2.72 19.57
C ARG A 253 4.35 2.57 18.15
N VAL A 254 4.70 1.48 17.48
CA VAL A 254 4.19 1.15 16.15
C VAL A 254 3.42 -0.16 16.23
N HIS A 255 2.11 -0.12 15.95
CA HIS A 255 1.25 -1.30 15.95
C HIS A 255 1.46 -2.11 14.67
N LEU A 256 1.88 -3.36 14.84
CA LEU A 256 2.30 -4.31 13.79
C LEU A 256 1.63 -5.68 14.00
N PRO A 257 0.28 -5.76 13.98
CA PRO A 257 -0.43 -7.03 14.13
C PRO A 257 0.03 -8.05 13.09
N MET A 258 0.11 -9.32 13.50
CA MET A 258 0.52 -10.45 12.67
C MET A 258 1.98 -10.41 12.15
N VAL A 259 2.73 -9.33 12.38
CA VAL A 259 4.15 -9.26 11.99
C VAL A 259 4.98 -10.12 12.94
N PRO A 260 5.72 -11.13 12.44
CA PRO A 260 6.56 -11.95 13.28
C PRO A 260 7.76 -11.13 13.81
N PRO A 261 8.13 -11.26 15.09
CA PRO A 261 9.32 -10.60 15.63
C PRO A 261 10.62 -11.14 15.01
N THR A 262 10.59 -12.38 14.52
CA THR A 262 11.73 -13.03 13.87
C THR A 262 12.10 -12.30 12.58
N GLY A 263 13.33 -11.80 12.50
CA GLY A 263 13.81 -11.09 11.33
C GLY A 263 13.42 -9.61 11.28
N LEU A 264 12.60 -9.12 12.22
CA LEU A 264 12.28 -7.70 12.34
C LEU A 264 13.51 -6.92 12.80
N ARG A 265 13.81 -5.84 12.09
CA ARG A 265 14.87 -4.88 12.42
C ARG A 265 14.30 -3.48 12.43
N ALA A 266 14.79 -2.64 13.33
CA ALA A 266 14.41 -1.24 13.42
C ALA A 266 15.65 -0.38 13.63
N GLY A 267 15.73 0.74 12.94
CA GLY A 267 16.85 1.68 13.06
C GLY A 267 16.48 3.06 12.56
N VAL A 268 17.17 4.09 13.05
CA VAL A 268 16.94 5.47 12.62
C VAL A 268 17.91 5.81 11.50
N LEU A 269 17.38 6.38 10.42
CA LEU A 269 18.13 6.92 9.29
C LEU A 269 17.71 8.39 9.12
N GLY A 270 18.62 9.32 9.42
CA GLY A 270 18.31 10.75 9.43
C GLY A 270 17.18 11.07 10.42
N THR A 271 16.06 11.57 9.92
CA THR A 271 14.85 11.93 10.67
C THR A 271 13.77 10.85 10.62
N THR A 272 14.08 9.65 10.14
CA THR A 272 13.10 8.59 9.87
C THR A 272 13.45 7.29 10.61
N LEU A 273 12.47 6.67 11.26
CA LEU A 273 12.58 5.29 11.72
C LEU A 273 12.30 4.35 10.55
N VAL A 274 13.25 3.47 10.26
CA VAL A 274 13.12 2.40 9.27
C VAL A 274 12.84 1.09 9.98
N ILE A 275 11.76 0.41 9.60
CA ILE A 275 11.39 -0.91 10.09
C ILE A 275 11.49 -1.90 8.91
N ASP A 276 12.36 -2.89 9.03
CA ASP A 276 12.62 -3.90 7.99
C ASP A 276 12.13 -5.27 8.48
N ALA A 277 11.24 -5.89 7.71
CA ALA A 277 10.75 -7.24 7.94
C ALA A 277 10.14 -7.81 6.65
N MET A 278 10.15 -9.14 6.47
CA MET A 278 9.46 -9.82 5.37
C MET A 278 9.84 -9.31 3.96
N GLY A 279 11.07 -8.80 3.80
CA GLY A 279 11.56 -8.25 2.52
C GLY A 279 10.94 -6.91 2.13
N LEU A 280 10.26 -6.23 3.07
CA LEU A 280 9.69 -4.90 2.93
C LEU A 280 10.29 -3.97 3.99
N ARG A 281 10.21 -2.67 3.71
CA ARG A 281 10.61 -1.62 4.64
C ARG A 281 9.47 -0.64 4.82
N ARG A 282 9.18 -0.31 6.07
CA ARG A 282 8.31 0.79 6.45
C ARG A 282 9.15 1.97 6.90
N TYR A 283 8.72 3.16 6.50
CA TYR A 283 9.39 4.41 6.83
C TYR A 283 8.46 5.28 7.67
N VAL A 284 8.85 5.56 8.91
CA VAL A 284 8.06 6.35 9.86
C VAL A 284 8.81 7.65 10.16
N PRO A 285 8.33 8.80 9.66
CA PRO A 285 8.90 10.10 10.01
C PRO A 285 8.88 10.31 11.53
N LEU A 286 10.01 10.72 12.10
CA LEU A 286 10.10 11.00 13.53
C LEU A 286 9.55 12.39 13.83
N ALA A 287 8.73 12.49 14.88
CA ALA A 287 8.32 13.79 15.41
C ALA A 287 9.55 14.62 15.82
N PRO A 288 9.52 15.97 15.72
CA PRO A 288 10.68 16.82 16.00
C PRO A 288 11.35 16.60 17.37
N VAL A 289 10.58 16.19 18.39
CA VAL A 289 11.10 15.86 19.72
C VAL A 289 12.01 14.62 19.71
N LEU A 290 11.66 13.61 18.90
CA LEU A 290 12.42 12.37 18.76
C LEU A 290 13.67 12.55 17.90
N GLN A 291 13.66 13.50 16.97
CA GLN A 291 14.83 13.85 16.16
C GLN A 291 15.99 14.44 17.00
N ARG A 292 15.70 14.91 18.23
CA ARG A 292 16.69 15.39 19.21
C ARG A 292 17.06 14.33 20.25
N CYS A 293 16.68 13.09 20.00
CA CYS A 293 16.91 11.97 20.91
C CYS A 293 17.71 10.86 20.20
N GLU A 294 18.40 10.06 21.00
CA GLU A 294 19.05 8.83 20.56
C GLU A 294 18.20 7.62 20.94
N VAL A 295 18.23 6.57 20.11
CA VAL A 295 17.54 5.32 20.40
C VAL A 295 18.27 4.58 21.52
N SER A 296 17.61 4.38 22.65
CA SER A 296 18.15 3.59 23.77
C SER A 296 17.68 2.13 23.79
N GLY A 297 16.75 1.77 22.90
CA GLY A 297 16.45 0.38 22.59
C GLY A 297 15.14 0.18 21.84
N ALA A 298 15.00 -0.96 21.18
CA ALA A 298 13.79 -1.34 20.44
C ALA A 298 13.40 -2.79 20.75
N GLY A 299 12.10 -3.08 20.77
CA GLY A 299 11.63 -4.45 20.91
C GLY A 299 10.12 -4.60 20.78
N MET A 300 9.68 -5.79 20.40
CA MET A 300 8.26 -6.14 20.31
C MET A 300 7.64 -6.38 21.69
N ARG A 301 6.42 -5.88 21.89
CA ARG A 301 5.56 -6.09 23.05
C ARG A 301 4.18 -6.49 22.55
N GLY A 302 3.91 -7.79 22.48
CA GLY A 302 2.73 -8.30 21.79
C GLY A 302 2.84 -7.99 20.28
N ASP A 303 1.85 -7.29 19.76
CA ASP A 303 1.78 -6.80 18.37
C ASP A 303 2.43 -5.43 18.16
N THR A 304 3.04 -4.83 19.19
CA THR A 304 3.52 -3.45 19.11
C THR A 304 5.04 -3.40 19.17
N LEU A 305 5.68 -2.78 18.17
CA LEU A 305 7.08 -2.38 18.26
C LEU A 305 7.20 -1.15 19.14
N VAL A 306 8.01 -1.23 20.19
CA VAL A 306 8.29 -0.11 21.08
C VAL A 306 9.75 0.29 20.91
N VAL A 307 9.97 1.50 20.40
CA VAL A 307 11.30 2.14 20.28
C VAL A 307 11.42 3.19 21.36
N ARG A 308 12.43 3.07 22.22
CA ARG A 308 12.72 3.98 23.34
C ARG A 308 13.79 4.97 22.93
N PHE A 309 13.60 6.21 23.37
CA PHE A 309 14.43 7.35 23.04
C PHE A 309 14.87 8.08 24.30
N GLU A 310 16.12 8.51 24.32
CA GLU A 310 16.72 9.33 25.37
C GLU A 310 17.21 10.64 24.78
N ARG A 311 17.06 11.73 25.52
CA ARG A 311 17.46 13.07 25.05
C ARG A 311 18.95 13.12 24.78
N THR A 312 19.36 13.61 23.61
CA THR A 312 20.76 13.88 23.32
C THR A 312 21.17 15.18 24.02
N PRO A 313 22.04 15.16 25.06
CA PRO A 313 22.27 16.34 25.91
C PRO A 313 22.66 17.61 25.14
N ALA A 314 23.41 17.47 24.04
CA ALA A 314 23.88 18.59 23.22
C ALA A 314 22.77 19.30 22.39
N LEU A 315 21.61 18.67 22.20
CA LEU A 315 20.51 19.18 21.35
C LEU A 315 19.34 19.73 22.17
N TRP A 316 19.42 19.65 23.49
CA TRP A 316 18.38 20.13 24.40
C TRP A 316 18.88 21.39 25.10
N PRO A 317 18.04 22.43 25.19
CA PRO A 317 18.42 23.62 25.95
C PRO A 317 18.65 23.23 27.40
N GLU A 318 19.72 23.76 28.00
CA GLU A 318 19.93 23.64 29.45
C GLU A 318 18.72 24.21 30.18
N ALA A 319 18.19 23.45 31.14
CA ALA A 319 17.07 23.89 31.95
C ALA A 319 17.49 25.18 32.68
N SER A 320 16.91 26.30 32.27
CA SER A 320 17.08 27.62 32.91
C SER A 320 16.29 27.69 34.21
#